data_AF-A0A8T2MJ16-F1
#
_entry.id   AF-A0A8T2MJ16-F1
#
_cell.length_a   1.000
_cell.length_b   1.000
_cell.length_c   1.000
_cell.angle_alpha   90.00
_cell.angle_beta   90.00
_cell.angle_gamma   90.00
#
_symmetry.space_group_name_H-M   'P 1'
#
loop_
_entity.id
_entity.type
_entity.pdbx_description
1 polymer ?
#
loop_
_entity_poly.entity_id
_entity_poly.type
_entity_poly.pdbx_seq_one_letter_code
_entity_poly.pdbx_strand_id
1 'polypeptide(L)'
;MGASIHLVGDSINHRLILSGYQLHLSVRENPIIKNLQPASLIDSFELLYYYDENLGHTMWYIPFFSIILLYFSGCFTQNMEESKMPCSAWLLLGPSAAYYWYLVTEGQIFILFIFTFIAMVAIMMHQKRKGLVADGNGLFLMYSFSVALVMVGVWVAWLWNDAVLRKKYPSLVYVPEPWAFYTLHLQANHSPALKGNEL
;
A
#
# COMPACT_ATOMS: atom_id res chain seq x y z
N MET A 1 -15.90 -9.59 8.09
CA MET A 1 -16.10 -8.47 9.03
C MET A 1 -15.22 -7.27 8.66
N GLY A 2 -13.89 -7.41 8.54
CA GLY A 2 -13.02 -6.29 8.11
C GLY A 2 -13.39 -5.63 6.78
N ALA A 3 -13.62 -6.41 5.72
CA ALA A 3 -14.01 -5.88 4.40
C ALA A 3 -15.34 -5.10 4.41
N SER A 4 -16.28 -5.47 5.28
CA SER A 4 -17.59 -4.79 5.38
C SER A 4 -17.47 -3.44 6.04
N ILE A 5 -16.59 -3.31 7.05
CA ILE A 5 -16.33 -2.06 7.75
C ILE A 5 -15.49 -1.12 6.87
N HIS A 6 -14.50 -1.67 6.16
CA HIS A 6 -13.69 -0.92 5.19
C HIS A 6 -14.53 -0.30 4.07
N LEU A 7 -15.45 -1.07 3.46
CA LEU A 7 -16.36 -0.55 2.43
C LEU A 7 -17.30 0.56 2.96
N VAL A 8 -17.69 0.48 4.24
CA VAL A 8 -18.45 1.55 4.89
C VAL A 8 -17.56 2.77 5.13
N GLY A 9 -16.32 2.57 5.58
CA GLY A 9 -15.29 3.60 5.71
C GLY A 9 -15.09 4.37 4.40
N ASP A 10 -14.80 3.66 3.31
CA ASP A 10 -14.60 4.22 1.97
C ASP A 10 -15.83 5.01 1.47
N SER A 11 -17.03 4.46 1.65
CA SER A 11 -18.28 5.10 1.24
C SER A 11 -18.49 6.44 1.97
N ILE A 12 -18.22 6.46 3.28
CA ILE A 12 -18.32 7.69 4.08
C ILE A 12 -17.20 8.66 3.68
N ASN A 13 -15.96 8.20 3.56
CA ASN A 13 -14.82 9.03 3.22
C ASN A 13 -15.01 9.70 1.84
N HIS A 14 -15.50 8.95 0.85
CA HIS A 14 -15.80 9.51 -0.47
C HIS A 14 -16.87 10.62 -0.42
N ARG A 15 -17.94 10.42 0.35
CA ARG A 15 -18.98 11.46 0.55
C ARG A 15 -18.46 12.68 1.31
N LEU A 16 -17.57 12.45 2.28
CA LEU A 16 -16.92 13.52 3.03
C LEU A 16 -16.00 14.34 2.11
N ILE A 17 -15.20 13.70 1.25
CA ILE A 17 -14.34 14.39 0.26
C ILE A 17 -15.19 15.27 -0.67
N LEU A 18 -16.34 14.76 -1.16
CA LEU A 18 -17.28 15.56 -1.97
C LEU A 18 -17.85 16.77 -1.21
N SER A 19 -17.93 16.68 0.12
CA SER A 19 -18.40 17.76 0.99
C SER A 19 -17.29 18.75 1.39
N GLY A 20 -16.05 18.54 0.92
CA GLY A 20 -14.88 19.38 1.19
C GLY A 20 -13.91 18.83 2.25
N TYR A 21 -13.99 17.56 2.60
CA TYR A 21 -13.13 16.95 3.61
C TYR A 21 -11.67 16.95 3.15
N GLN A 22 -10.84 17.59 3.95
CA GLN A 22 -9.40 17.69 3.73
C GLN A 22 -8.68 16.44 4.29
N LEU A 23 -8.23 15.56 3.39
CA LEU A 23 -7.50 14.31 3.69
C LEU A 23 -6.12 14.52 4.36
N HIS A 24 -5.64 15.76 4.45
CA HIS A 24 -4.37 16.09 5.09
C HIS A 24 -4.54 16.50 6.57
N LEU A 25 -5.79 16.71 7.03
CA LEU A 25 -6.10 17.00 8.42
C LEU A 25 -6.54 15.72 9.13
N SER A 26 -6.27 15.64 10.43
CA SER A 26 -6.87 14.59 11.26
C SER A 26 -8.39 14.73 11.32
N VAL A 27 -9.09 13.63 11.62
CA VAL A 27 -10.57 13.60 11.70
C VAL A 27 -11.11 14.72 12.61
N ARG A 28 -10.45 14.95 13.76
CA ARG A 28 -10.85 16.00 14.72
C ARG A 28 -10.53 17.42 14.27
N GLU A 29 -9.53 17.60 13.42
CA GLU A 29 -9.12 18.92 12.95
C GLU A 29 -9.96 19.39 11.77
N ASN A 30 -10.59 18.47 11.06
CA ASN A 30 -11.35 18.74 9.86
C ASN A 30 -12.61 19.59 10.17
N PRO A 31 -12.79 20.76 9.52
CA PRO A 31 -13.87 21.68 9.83
C PRO A 31 -15.26 21.09 9.59
N ILE A 32 -15.40 20.15 8.64
CA ILE A 32 -16.68 19.48 8.37
C ILE A 32 -17.08 18.56 9.52
N ILE A 33 -16.11 17.86 10.11
CA ILE A 33 -16.35 16.95 11.24
C ILE A 33 -16.66 17.72 12.52
N LYS A 34 -15.98 18.84 12.76
CA LYS A 34 -16.23 19.70 13.95
C LYS A 34 -17.66 20.22 14.03
N ASN A 35 -18.32 20.37 12.89
CA ASN A 35 -19.69 20.87 12.80
C ASN A 35 -20.76 19.77 12.95
N LEU A 36 -20.37 18.50 13.08
CA LEU A 36 -21.31 17.39 13.24
C LEU A 36 -21.91 17.36 14.66
N GLN A 37 -23.22 17.16 14.72
CA GLN A 37 -23.97 16.89 15.94
C GLN A 37 -24.63 15.51 15.82
N PRO A 38 -24.61 14.66 16.86
CA PRO A 38 -24.05 14.89 18.20
C PRO A 38 -22.52 14.74 18.25
N ALA A 39 -21.88 15.34 19.26
CA ALA A 39 -20.42 15.29 19.44
C ALA A 39 -19.86 13.85 19.57
N SER A 40 -20.64 12.90 20.07
CA SER A 40 -20.27 11.47 20.14
C SER A 40 -20.06 10.81 18.76
N LEU A 41 -20.58 11.43 17.70
CA LEU A 41 -20.36 10.97 16.32
C LEU A 41 -18.90 11.20 15.90
N ILE A 42 -18.23 12.23 16.43
CA ILE A 42 -16.81 12.50 16.16
C ILE A 42 -15.96 11.36 16.71
N ASP A 43 -16.24 10.90 17.94
CA ASP A 43 -15.54 9.77 18.55
C ASP A 43 -15.80 8.47 17.76
N SER A 44 -17.00 8.31 17.22
CA SER A 44 -17.34 7.16 16.37
C SER A 44 -16.57 7.18 15.04
N PHE A 45 -16.41 8.36 14.42
CA PHE A 45 -15.61 8.51 13.20
C PHE A 45 -14.13 8.30 13.44
N GLU A 46 -13.59 8.81 14.55
CA GLU A 46 -12.19 8.57 14.92
C GLU A 46 -11.94 7.09 15.20
N LEU A 47 -12.86 6.42 15.90
CA LEU A 47 -12.77 4.98 16.13
C LEU A 47 -12.89 4.19 14.82
N LEU A 48 -13.80 4.57 13.92
CA LEU A 48 -13.96 3.93 12.62
C LEU A 48 -12.69 4.10 11.77
N TYR A 49 -12.14 5.30 11.72
CA TYR A 49 -10.89 5.59 11.02
C TYR A 49 -9.72 4.81 11.61
N TYR A 50 -9.60 4.80 12.95
CA TYR A 50 -8.56 4.02 13.63
C TYR A 50 -8.72 2.51 13.36
N TYR A 51 -9.94 2.00 13.39
CA TYR A 51 -10.22 0.60 13.12
C TYR A 51 -9.87 0.25 11.68
N ASP A 52 -10.24 1.08 10.71
CA ASP A 52 -10.01 0.79 9.30
C ASP A 52 -8.51 0.87 8.94
N GLU A 53 -7.88 2.02 9.23
CA GLU A 53 -6.51 2.34 8.83
C GLU A 53 -5.44 1.55 9.61
N ASN A 54 -5.67 1.26 10.90
CA ASN A 54 -4.67 0.57 11.70
C ASN A 54 -4.98 -0.92 11.87
N LEU A 55 -6.17 -1.24 12.38
CA LEU A 55 -6.52 -2.63 12.70
C LEU A 55 -6.91 -3.42 11.45
N GLY A 56 -7.73 -2.86 10.57
CA GLY A 56 -8.22 -3.47 9.34
C GLY A 56 -7.07 -3.80 8.42
N HIS A 57 -6.22 -2.81 8.14
CA HIS A 57 -4.99 -3.00 7.37
C HIS A 57 -4.12 -4.13 7.96
N THR A 58 -3.83 -4.09 9.25
CA THR A 58 -2.99 -5.11 9.89
C THR A 58 -3.61 -6.52 9.82
N MET A 59 -4.91 -6.64 10.08
CA MET A 59 -5.65 -7.91 10.04
C MET A 59 -5.70 -8.53 8.64
N TRP A 60 -5.60 -7.72 7.58
CA TRP A 60 -5.63 -8.21 6.21
C TRP A 60 -4.22 -8.50 5.68
N TYR A 61 -3.29 -7.56 5.88
CA TYR A 61 -1.96 -7.65 5.30
C TYR A 61 -1.08 -8.69 6.00
N ILE A 62 -1.12 -8.83 7.33
CA ILE A 62 -0.28 -9.84 8.01
C ILE A 62 -0.60 -11.26 7.50
N PRO A 63 -1.86 -11.72 7.46
CA PRO A 63 -2.18 -13.03 6.91
C PRO A 63 -1.85 -13.14 5.42
N PHE A 64 -2.12 -12.10 4.64
CA PHE A 64 -1.84 -12.09 3.19
C PHE A 64 -0.35 -12.31 2.90
N PHE A 65 0.54 -11.52 3.52
CA PHE A 65 1.98 -11.66 3.36
C PHE A 65 2.52 -12.97 3.96
N SER A 66 1.90 -13.48 5.02
CA SER A 66 2.25 -14.79 5.59
C SER A 66 1.94 -15.93 4.61
N ILE A 67 0.77 -15.91 3.96
CA ILE A 67 0.38 -16.90 2.94
C ILE A 67 1.32 -16.82 1.74
N ILE A 68 1.69 -15.62 1.29
CA ILE A 68 2.68 -15.44 0.22
C ILE A 68 4.02 -16.07 0.61
N LEU A 69 4.49 -15.87 1.84
CA LEU A 69 5.74 -16.44 2.31
C LEU A 69 5.68 -17.98 2.36
N LEU A 70 4.58 -18.53 2.87
CA LEU A 70 4.34 -19.97 2.90
C LEU A 70 4.31 -20.56 1.48
N TYR A 71 3.57 -19.91 0.57
CA TYR A 71 3.54 -20.28 -0.84
C TYR A 71 4.93 -20.27 -1.47
N PHE A 72 5.68 -19.18 -1.29
CA PHE A 72 7.04 -19.05 -1.81
C PHE A 72 7.96 -20.15 -1.30
N SER A 73 7.86 -20.52 -0.01
CA SER A 73 8.66 -21.60 0.58
C SER A 73 8.40 -22.97 -0.06
N GLY A 74 7.23 -23.16 -0.66
CA GLY A 74 6.86 -24.36 -1.42
C GLY A 74 7.25 -24.34 -2.90
N CYS A 75 7.70 -23.22 -3.46
CA CYS A 75 8.04 -23.05 -4.88
C CYS A 75 9.46 -23.54 -5.25
N PHE A 76 10.01 -24.50 -4.51
CA PHE A 76 11.38 -24.98 -4.69
C PHE A 76 11.40 -26.43 -5.15
N THR A 77 12.14 -26.69 -6.23
CA THR A 77 12.22 -27.97 -6.92
C THR A 77 13.68 -28.39 -7.14
N GLN A 78 13.92 -29.68 -7.35
CA GLN A 78 15.22 -30.19 -7.80
C GLN A 78 15.36 -30.12 -9.33
N ASN A 79 14.26 -29.94 -10.04
CA ASN A 79 14.22 -30.04 -11.49
C ASN A 79 14.53 -28.69 -12.14
N MET A 80 15.70 -28.55 -12.75
CA MET A 80 16.13 -27.27 -13.32
C MET A 80 15.29 -26.82 -14.53
N GLU A 81 14.58 -27.73 -15.20
CA GLU A 81 13.68 -27.37 -16.31
C GLU A 81 12.46 -26.56 -15.86
N GLU A 82 12.00 -26.78 -14.63
CA GLU A 82 10.90 -26.03 -14.00
C GLU A 82 11.35 -24.63 -13.55
N SER A 83 12.65 -24.36 -13.52
CA SER A 83 13.24 -23.05 -13.22
C SER A 83 13.27 -22.12 -14.44
N LYS A 84 12.18 -22.11 -15.21
CA LYS A 84 11.98 -21.22 -16.35
C LYS A 84 10.59 -20.61 -16.26
N MET A 85 10.53 -19.29 -16.35
CA MET A 85 9.25 -18.59 -16.43
C MET A 85 8.65 -18.73 -17.84
N PRO A 86 7.38 -19.15 -17.96
CA PRO A 86 6.70 -19.14 -19.25
C PRO A 86 6.50 -17.70 -19.76
N CYS A 87 6.31 -17.53 -21.06
CA CYS A 87 6.13 -16.21 -21.68
C CYS A 87 4.95 -15.44 -21.07
N SER A 88 3.86 -16.13 -20.71
CA SER A 88 2.73 -15.54 -19.99
C SER A 88 3.14 -14.94 -18.64
N ALA A 89 4.03 -15.58 -17.88
CA ALA A 89 4.51 -15.06 -16.61
C ALA A 89 5.38 -13.81 -16.80
N TRP A 90 6.16 -13.74 -17.87
CA TRP A 90 6.90 -12.50 -18.23
C TRP A 90 5.96 -11.34 -18.56
N LEU A 91 4.88 -11.59 -19.32
CA LEU A 91 3.89 -10.57 -19.62
C LEU A 91 3.13 -10.09 -18.38
N LEU A 92 2.84 -11.00 -17.44
CA LEU A 92 2.13 -10.69 -16.19
C LEU A 92 3.03 -10.04 -15.13
N LEU A 93 4.35 -10.02 -15.32
CA LEU A 93 5.30 -9.46 -14.36
C LEU A 93 5.03 -7.98 -14.10
N GLY A 94 4.81 -7.20 -15.16
CA GLY A 94 4.51 -5.76 -15.06
C GLY A 94 3.23 -5.49 -14.26
N PRO A 95 2.07 -6.04 -14.67
CA PRO A 95 0.82 -5.90 -13.91
C PRO A 95 0.92 -6.38 -12.46
N SER A 96 1.62 -7.49 -12.21
CA SER A 96 1.83 -8.02 -10.85
C SER A 96 2.70 -7.10 -10.00
N ALA A 97 3.81 -6.60 -10.54
CA ALA A 97 4.68 -5.66 -9.85
C ALA A 97 3.97 -4.34 -9.57
N ALA A 98 3.18 -3.83 -10.52
CA ALA A 98 2.37 -2.62 -10.34
C ALA A 98 1.31 -2.81 -9.24
N TYR A 99 0.68 -3.99 -9.16
CA TYR A 99 -0.24 -4.32 -8.08
C TYR A 99 0.46 -4.29 -6.72
N TYR A 100 1.62 -4.94 -6.57
CA TYR A 100 2.37 -4.92 -5.32
C TYR A 100 2.90 -3.53 -4.97
N TRP A 101 3.39 -2.77 -5.95
CA TRP A 101 3.78 -1.38 -5.75
C TRP A 101 2.62 -0.57 -5.18
N TYR A 102 1.46 -0.59 -5.83
CA TYR A 102 0.27 0.12 -5.38
C TYR A 102 -0.16 -0.33 -3.99
N LEU A 103 -0.23 -1.64 -3.74
CA LEU A 103 -0.61 -2.22 -2.45
C LEU A 103 0.30 -1.72 -1.32
N VAL A 104 1.60 -1.65 -1.59
CA VAL A 104 2.62 -1.25 -0.61
C VAL A 104 2.58 0.25 -0.34
N THR A 105 2.42 1.06 -1.38
CA THR A 105 2.42 2.53 -1.25
C THR A 105 1.09 3.06 -0.71
N GLU A 106 -0.03 2.50 -1.16
CA GLU A 106 -1.36 2.92 -0.72
C GLU A 106 -1.68 2.37 0.68
N GLY A 107 -1.41 1.08 0.92
CA GLY A 107 -1.66 0.47 2.23
C GLY A 107 -0.67 0.88 3.33
N GLN A 108 0.33 1.73 3.03
CA GLN A 108 1.38 2.16 3.96
C GLN A 108 2.11 0.99 4.65
N ILE A 109 2.21 -0.16 3.97
CA ILE A 109 2.73 -1.42 4.51
C ILE A 109 4.18 -1.72 4.11
N PHE A 110 4.95 -0.70 3.75
CA PHE A 110 6.33 -0.86 3.28
C PHE A 110 7.21 -1.67 4.24
N ILE A 111 7.04 -1.48 5.56
CA ILE A 111 7.79 -2.22 6.57
C ILE A 111 7.49 -3.72 6.49
N LEU A 112 6.21 -4.10 6.42
CA LEU A 112 5.81 -5.51 6.29
C LEU A 112 6.35 -6.09 4.98
N PHE A 113 6.21 -5.34 3.88
CA PHE A 113 6.72 -5.74 2.57
C PHE A 113 8.23 -6.00 2.58
N ILE A 114 9.05 -5.13 3.20
CA ILE A 114 10.50 -5.32 3.23
C ILE A 114 10.90 -6.53 4.08
N PHE A 115 10.22 -6.76 5.21
CA PHE A 115 10.44 -7.96 6.01
C PHE A 115 10.10 -9.23 5.24
N THR A 116 8.98 -9.25 4.51
CA THR A 116 8.64 -10.40 3.65
C THR A 116 9.67 -10.58 2.53
N PHE A 117 10.10 -9.50 1.89
CA PHE A 117 11.11 -9.58 0.83
C PHE A 117 12.45 -10.13 1.34
N ILE A 118 12.92 -9.66 2.50
CA ILE A 118 14.13 -10.19 3.15
C ILE A 118 13.96 -11.67 3.50
N ALA A 119 12.79 -12.07 4.02
CA ALA A 119 12.51 -13.45 4.33
C ALA A 119 12.49 -14.34 3.06
N MET A 120 11.93 -13.86 1.95
CA MET A 120 11.98 -14.54 0.66
C MET A 120 13.42 -14.72 0.17
N VAL A 121 14.25 -13.66 0.23
CA VAL A 121 15.68 -13.76 -0.12
C VAL A 121 16.40 -14.78 0.78
N ALA A 122 16.14 -14.76 2.08
CA ALA A 122 16.73 -15.70 3.02
C ALA A 122 16.33 -17.16 2.72
N ILE A 123 15.05 -17.41 2.42
CA ILE A 123 14.54 -18.72 2.00
C ILE A 123 15.22 -19.14 0.70
N MET A 124 15.29 -18.26 -0.29
CA MET A 124 15.93 -18.55 -1.58
C MET A 124 17.41 -18.90 -1.42
N MET A 125 18.14 -18.17 -0.58
CA MET A 125 19.54 -18.48 -0.26
C MET A 125 19.69 -19.81 0.48
N HIS A 126 18.81 -20.09 1.44
CA HIS A 126 18.82 -21.35 2.21
C HIS A 126 18.53 -22.56 1.34
N GLN A 127 17.52 -22.46 0.46
CA GLN A 127 17.14 -23.55 -0.45
C GLN A 127 18.20 -23.76 -1.54
N LYS A 128 18.82 -22.68 -2.05
CA LYS A 128 19.96 -22.78 -2.97
C LYS A 128 21.16 -23.51 -2.34
N ARG A 129 21.43 -23.29 -1.05
CA ARG A 129 22.48 -24.03 -0.32
C ARG A 129 22.18 -25.53 -0.19
N LYS A 130 20.90 -25.92 -0.26
CA LYS A 130 20.46 -27.33 -0.29
C LYS A 130 20.40 -27.92 -1.71
N GLY A 131 20.82 -27.17 -2.73
CA GLY A 131 20.77 -27.60 -4.13
C GLY A 131 19.39 -27.51 -4.78
N LEU A 132 18.41 -26.88 -4.11
CA LEU A 132 17.10 -26.62 -4.69
C LEU A 132 17.10 -25.31 -5.47
N VAL A 133 16.32 -25.25 -6.54
CA VAL A 133 16.10 -24.06 -7.35
C VAL A 133 14.64 -23.63 -7.26
N ALA A 134 14.38 -22.33 -7.40
CA ALA A 134 13.01 -21.82 -7.48
C ALA A 134 12.40 -22.22 -8.83
N ASP A 135 11.17 -22.72 -8.79
CA ASP A 135 10.36 -22.98 -9.99
C ASP A 135 9.90 -21.65 -10.64
N GLY A 136 9.19 -21.75 -11.77
CA GLY A 136 8.66 -20.58 -12.48
C GLY A 136 7.77 -19.66 -11.63
N ASN A 137 7.01 -20.20 -10.67
CA ASN A 137 6.14 -19.41 -9.79
C ASN A 137 6.94 -18.67 -8.72
N GLY A 138 7.92 -19.35 -8.11
CA GLY A 138 8.84 -18.76 -7.14
C GLY A 138 9.67 -17.64 -7.79
N LEU A 139 10.18 -17.87 -9.00
CA LEU A 139 10.88 -16.85 -9.79
C LEU A 139 9.96 -15.66 -10.13
N PHE A 140 8.74 -15.93 -10.60
CA PHE A 140 7.76 -14.89 -10.89
C PHE A 140 7.49 -14.02 -9.66
N LEU A 141 7.21 -14.62 -8.51
CA LEU A 141 6.93 -13.90 -7.27
C LEU A 141 8.14 -13.09 -6.79
N MET A 142 9.34 -13.67 -6.85
CA MET A 142 10.58 -12.97 -6.47
C MET A 142 10.85 -11.76 -7.37
N TYR A 143 10.66 -11.90 -8.68
CA TYR A 143 10.81 -10.79 -9.62
C TYR A 143 9.71 -9.74 -9.46
N SER A 144 8.45 -10.12 -9.24
CA SER A 144 7.37 -9.17 -8.98
C SER A 144 7.67 -8.30 -7.76
N PHE A 145 8.11 -8.91 -6.65
CA PHE A 145 8.53 -8.17 -5.46
C PHE A 145 9.75 -7.28 -5.71
N SER A 146 10.74 -7.77 -6.47
CA SER A 146 11.96 -7.00 -6.78
C SER A 146 11.64 -5.77 -7.62
N VAL A 147 10.83 -5.92 -8.67
CA VAL A 147 10.40 -4.81 -9.53
C VAL A 147 9.54 -3.84 -8.73
N ALA A 148 8.61 -4.32 -7.92
CA ALA A 148 7.80 -3.47 -7.04
C ALA A 148 8.67 -2.64 -6.07
N LEU A 149 9.71 -3.24 -5.48
CA LEU A 149 10.65 -2.52 -4.60
C LEU A 149 11.39 -1.40 -5.35
N VAL A 150 11.83 -1.65 -6.58
CA VAL A 150 12.44 -0.63 -7.44
C VAL A 150 11.45 0.48 -7.76
N MET A 151 10.20 0.14 -8.09
CA MET A 151 9.13 1.13 -8.34
C MET A 151 8.87 2.00 -7.10
N VAL A 152 8.85 1.42 -5.89
CA VAL A 152 8.75 2.20 -4.65
C VAL A 152 9.94 3.15 -4.51
N GLY A 153 11.17 2.67 -4.76
CA GLY A 153 12.36 3.51 -4.72
C GLY A 153 12.30 4.70 -5.68
N VAL A 154 11.88 4.47 -6.93
CA VAL A 154 11.68 5.53 -7.93
C VAL A 154 10.60 6.51 -7.48
N TRP A 155 9.48 6.01 -6.95
CA TRP A 155 8.36 6.82 -6.45
C TRP A 155 8.79 7.75 -5.30
N VAL A 156 9.50 7.19 -4.31
CA VAL A 156 10.02 7.94 -3.16
C VAL A 156 11.06 8.97 -3.61
N ALA A 157 11.97 8.61 -4.51
CA ALA A 157 12.99 9.52 -5.02
C ALA A 157 12.37 10.69 -5.79
N TRP A 158 11.32 10.43 -6.59
CA TRP A 158 10.63 11.45 -7.36
C TRP A 158 9.90 12.47 -6.48
N LEU A 159 9.28 12.01 -5.39
CA LEU A 159 8.49 12.86 -4.48
C LEU A 159 9.28 13.40 -3.29
N TRP A 160 10.58 13.14 -3.21
CA TRP A 160 11.41 13.44 -2.05
C TRP A 160 11.38 14.91 -1.61
N ASN A 161 11.29 15.83 -2.58
CA ASN A 161 11.33 17.27 -2.37
C ASN A 161 9.95 17.91 -2.12
N ASP A 162 8.87 17.12 -2.09
CA ASP A 162 7.53 17.64 -1.84
C ASP A 162 7.32 17.91 -0.33
N ALA A 163 7.35 19.19 0.04
CA ALA A 163 7.22 19.63 1.43
C ALA A 163 5.85 19.30 2.04
N VAL A 164 4.78 19.24 1.23
CA VAL A 164 3.41 18.97 1.70
C VAL A 164 3.26 17.49 2.02
N LEU A 165 3.71 16.61 1.12
CA LEU A 165 3.72 15.17 1.37
C LEU A 165 4.66 14.82 2.53
N ARG A 166 5.82 15.48 2.64
CA ARG A 166 6.76 15.28 3.76
C ARG A 166 6.15 15.64 5.11
N LYS A 167 5.30 16.65 5.16
CA LYS A 167 4.58 17.02 6.39
C LYS A 167 3.52 15.98 6.76
N LYS A 168 2.84 15.38 5.77
CA LYS A 168 1.83 14.34 5.97
C LYS A 168 2.42 12.99 6.43
N TYR A 169 3.60 12.62 5.91
CA TYR A 169 4.29 11.37 6.27
C TYR A 169 5.62 11.65 7.01
N PRO A 170 5.59 12.04 8.29
CA PRO A 170 6.79 12.40 9.05
C PRO A 170 7.62 11.19 9.53
N SER A 171 7.19 9.96 9.20
CA SER A 171 7.83 8.73 9.67
C SER A 171 9.22 8.52 9.03
N LEU A 172 10.05 7.71 9.72
CA LEU A 172 11.40 7.34 9.27
C LEU A 172 11.40 6.66 7.88
N VAL A 173 10.27 6.07 7.51
CA VAL A 173 10.03 5.38 6.25
C VAL A 173 9.03 6.23 5.45
N TYR A 174 9.55 7.20 4.72
CA TYR A 174 8.76 8.07 3.87
C TYR A 174 8.37 7.35 2.57
N VAL A 175 7.09 6.96 2.46
CA VAL A 175 6.51 6.38 1.24
C VAL A 175 5.16 7.05 0.98
N PRO A 176 5.06 7.97 0.02
CA PRO A 176 3.81 8.68 -0.25
C PRO A 176 2.72 7.78 -0.83
N GLU A 177 1.48 7.95 -0.39
CA GLU A 177 0.31 7.32 -1.02
C GLU A 177 0.08 7.91 -2.43
N PRO A 178 -0.12 7.07 -3.46
CA PRO A 178 -0.56 7.52 -4.79
C PRO A 178 -1.84 8.36 -4.73
N TRP A 179 -2.80 8.02 -3.86
CA TRP A 179 -4.04 8.78 -3.75
C TRP A 179 -3.83 10.18 -3.14
N ALA A 180 -2.95 10.30 -2.15
CA ALA A 180 -2.56 11.60 -1.60
C ALA A 180 -1.90 12.48 -2.67
N PHE A 181 -1.03 11.91 -3.50
CA PHE A 181 -0.44 12.61 -4.64
C PHE A 181 -1.51 13.05 -5.66
N TYR A 182 -2.42 12.15 -6.03
CA TYR A 182 -3.48 12.42 -7.00
C TYR A 182 -4.40 13.56 -6.55
N THR A 183 -4.86 13.53 -5.30
CA THR A 183 -5.76 14.56 -4.76
C THR A 183 -5.09 15.92 -4.63
N LEU A 184 -3.81 15.95 -4.22
CA LEU A 184 -3.06 17.20 -4.05
C LEU A 184 -2.68 17.85 -5.39
N HIS A 185 -2.16 17.09 -6.35
CA HIS A 185 -1.54 17.66 -7.56
C HIS A 185 -2.37 17.52 -8.82
N LEU A 186 -3.16 16.45 -8.95
CA LEU A 186 -3.91 16.18 -10.18
C LEU A 186 -5.35 16.70 -10.07
N GLN A 187 -6.02 16.48 -8.94
CA GLN A 187 -7.39 16.97 -8.74
C GLN A 187 -7.45 18.50 -8.54
N ALA A 188 -6.50 19.10 -7.81
CA ALA A 188 -6.42 20.56 -7.63
C ALA A 188 -6.19 21.31 -8.96
N ASN A 189 -5.48 20.69 -9.91
CA ASN A 189 -5.26 21.26 -11.24
C ASN A 189 -6.48 21.18 -12.16
N HIS A 190 -7.41 20.25 -11.92
CA HIS A 190 -8.64 20.09 -12.70
C HIS A 190 -9.83 20.88 -12.12
N SER A 191 -9.80 21.24 -10.83
CA SER A 191 -10.86 21.97 -10.14
C SER A 191 -10.32 23.23 -9.46
N PRO A 192 -10.23 24.38 -10.14
CA PRO A 192 -9.73 25.64 -9.56
C PRO A 192 -10.59 26.19 -8.41
N ALA A 193 -11.76 25.61 -8.14
CA ALA A 193 -12.66 26.02 -7.06
C ALA A 193 -12.09 25.78 -5.63
N LEU A 194 -11.04 24.96 -5.47
CA LEU A 194 -10.41 24.70 -4.16
C LEU A 194 -9.26 25.67 -3.82
N LYS A 195 -8.88 26.59 -4.74
CA LYS A 195 -7.88 27.65 -4.48
C LYS A 195 -8.39 28.80 -3.60
N GLY A 196 -9.67 28.80 -3.20
CA GLY A 196 -10.34 29.95 -2.58
C GLY A 196 -10.19 30.10 -1.06
N ASN A 197 -9.61 29.14 -0.33
CA ASN A 197 -9.58 29.16 1.14
C ASN A 197 -8.17 29.23 1.76
N GLU A 198 -7.20 29.80 1.04
CA GLU A 198 -5.96 30.29 1.64
C GLU A 198 -5.88 31.81 1.50
N LEU A 199 -6.67 32.52 2.33
CA LEU A 199 -6.43 33.89 2.79
C LEU A 199 -6.93 34.01 4.23
#